data_AF-A0A812UC03-F1
#
_entry.id   AF-A0A812UC03-F1
#
_cell.length_a   1.000
_cell.length_b   1.000
_cell.length_c   1.000
_cell.angle_alpha   90.00
_cell.angle_beta   90.00
_cell.angle_gamma   90.00
#
_symmetry.space_group_name_H-M   'P 1'
#
loop_
_entity.id
_entity.type
_entity.pdbx_description
1 polymer ?
#
loop_
_entity_poly.entity_id
_entity_poly.type
_entity_poly.pdbx_seq_one_letter_code
_entity_poly.pdbx_strand_id
1 'polypeptide(L)'
;MTGVLEVAAASAAIAVLARNKHEKERQEERIASELYKRFFHAELSEESPERATFAGSVAGVDANAAAAIRAIERYQKERRHRFMYLSSSAEHVGDTRTRVLEELKQWLLTMSMDTSSSAETVANRLDYCWQFLLRAPAFEAQNEISFLATLGEVCRHLERLFQQTVSLERTGEVKIGQLLGLGRELVESTMPVLRFSLSAPSRPESVDHKQRLAFSELLEAAKADSESSVFDLSTESGRLIAALLREAHFRRLGGEELERSAATTSFAALLEEMSQNWSEPSAGRDSGLLAAFAQESHVARKAFLDLCRHLDRFCFFLMALELYQKVAAAGGDAALCWLRRSLSHLMQELGKALLQLREARLAVGQASKKHLQELAKQLPKTGKLELRWMQDLRHVDDQRLDELHKTLSKGFAEVQSLISAAREVELKSMAKEGLQSIASAFLSADFQARCSLALPDRLAAEMRQLASSAAVPMSAVVSVPTSS
;
A
#
# COMPACT_ATOMS: atom_id res chain seq x y z
N MET A 1 42.77 35.90 -61.31
CA MET A 1 41.75 36.64 -60.53
C MET A 1 40.57 35.76 -60.08
N THR A 2 40.69 34.42 -60.09
CA THR A 2 39.63 33.47 -59.69
C THR A 2 39.77 32.97 -58.24
N GLY A 3 40.98 32.81 -57.72
CA GLY A 3 41.21 32.32 -56.34
C GLY A 3 40.79 33.26 -55.21
N VAL A 4 40.64 34.57 -55.46
CA VAL A 4 40.17 35.54 -54.45
C VAL A 4 38.65 35.44 -54.24
N LEU A 5 37.90 35.07 -55.29
CA LEU A 5 36.45 34.88 -55.23
C LEU A 5 36.06 33.60 -54.49
N GLU A 6 36.86 32.53 -54.62
CA GLU A 6 36.61 31.25 -53.92
C GLU A 6 36.88 31.35 -52.41
N VAL A 7 37.93 32.07 -51.99
CA VAL A 7 38.22 32.32 -50.56
C VAL A 7 37.18 33.25 -49.94
N ALA A 8 36.68 34.24 -50.68
CA ALA A 8 35.59 35.11 -50.24
C ALA A 8 34.25 34.35 -50.10
N ALA A 9 33.96 33.43 -51.02
CA ALA A 9 32.76 32.58 -50.95
C ALA A 9 32.83 31.57 -49.80
N ALA A 10 34.00 30.95 -49.56
CA ALA A 10 34.21 30.04 -48.44
C ALA A 10 34.12 30.75 -47.08
N SER A 11 34.71 31.94 -46.94
CA SER A 11 34.61 32.75 -45.72
C SER A 11 33.19 33.27 -45.47
N ALA A 12 32.45 33.66 -46.52
CA ALA A 12 31.03 33.99 -46.41
C ALA A 12 30.17 32.78 -45.99
N ALA A 13 30.43 31.59 -46.55
CA ALA A 13 29.73 30.36 -46.15
C ALA A 13 30.02 29.97 -44.69
N ILE A 14 31.27 30.09 -44.24
CA ILE A 14 31.66 29.87 -42.83
C ILE A 14 30.99 30.89 -41.91
N ALA A 15 30.93 32.17 -42.31
CA ALA A 15 30.27 33.21 -41.53
C ALA A 15 28.76 32.98 -41.43
N VAL A 16 28.11 32.52 -42.50
CA VAL A 16 26.68 32.14 -42.50
C VAL A 16 26.43 30.92 -41.60
N LEU A 17 27.28 29.89 -41.67
CA LEU A 17 27.18 28.70 -40.81
C LEU A 17 27.39 29.04 -39.33
N ALA A 18 28.38 29.88 -39.00
CA ALA A 18 28.63 30.34 -37.64
C ALA A 18 27.48 31.21 -37.11
N ARG A 19 26.91 32.09 -37.95
CA ARG A 19 25.75 32.90 -37.59
C ARG A 19 24.52 32.03 -37.33
N ASN A 20 24.25 31.04 -38.19
CA ASN A 20 23.14 30.10 -38.01
C ASN A 20 23.31 29.25 -36.74
N LYS A 21 24.56 28.85 -36.42
CA LYS A 21 24.87 28.12 -35.18
C LYS A 21 24.57 28.97 -33.95
N HIS A 22 25.05 30.21 -33.90
CA HIS A 22 24.79 31.12 -32.78
C HIS A 22 23.31 31.50 -32.64
N GLU A 23 22.60 31.64 -33.75
CA GLU A 23 21.16 31.91 -33.73
C GLU A 23 20.38 30.72 -33.17
N LYS A 24 20.76 29.49 -33.55
CA LYS A 24 20.20 28.26 -32.99
C LYS A 24 20.48 28.13 -31.49
N GLU A 25 21.72 28.38 -31.04
CA GLU A 25 22.12 28.34 -29.62
C GLU A 25 21.28 29.32 -28.78
N ARG A 26 21.11 30.56 -29.25
CA ARG A 26 20.27 31.56 -28.57
C ARG A 26 18.80 31.17 -28.55
N GLN A 27 18.31 30.54 -29.61
CA GLN A 27 16.92 30.06 -29.66
C GLN A 27 16.69 28.94 -28.66
N GLU A 28 17.62 27.98 -28.57
CA GLU A 28 17.58 26.91 -27.57
C GLU A 28 17.59 27.47 -26.14
N GLU A 29 18.51 28.40 -25.84
CA GLU A 29 18.62 29.07 -24.53
C GLU A 29 17.33 29.79 -24.15
N ARG A 30 16.78 30.59 -25.06
CA ARG A 30 15.51 31.31 -24.82
C ARG A 30 14.37 30.33 -24.49
N ILE A 31 14.22 29.28 -25.28
CA ILE A 31 13.15 28.28 -25.05
C ILE A 31 13.33 27.58 -23.71
N ALA A 32 14.56 27.16 -23.38
CA ALA A 32 14.83 26.45 -22.14
C ALA A 32 14.55 27.34 -20.90
N SER A 33 15.01 28.59 -20.92
CA SER A 33 14.76 29.54 -19.83
C SER A 33 13.28 29.89 -19.68
N GLU A 34 12.56 30.13 -20.79
CA GLU A 34 11.12 30.39 -20.76
C GLU A 34 10.33 29.19 -20.20
N LEU A 35 10.68 27.96 -20.61
CA LEU A 35 10.05 26.75 -20.07
C LEU A 35 10.34 26.59 -18.59
N TYR A 36 11.60 26.72 -18.18
CA TYR A 36 11.99 26.56 -16.77
C TYR A 36 11.28 27.58 -15.87
N LYS A 37 11.27 28.85 -16.28
CA LYS A 37 10.55 29.94 -15.59
C LYS A 37 9.06 29.70 -15.50
N ARG A 38 8.46 29.12 -16.54
CA ARG A 38 7.03 28.80 -16.55
C ARG A 38 6.68 27.67 -15.58
N PHE A 39 7.49 26.62 -15.51
CA PHE A 39 7.19 25.42 -14.72
C PHE A 39 7.62 25.53 -13.25
N PHE A 40 8.69 26.28 -12.97
CA PHE A 40 9.32 26.33 -11.65
C PHE A 40 9.44 27.74 -11.07
N HIS A 41 9.01 28.77 -11.81
CA HIS A 41 9.09 30.18 -11.36
C HIS A 41 10.50 30.64 -10.96
N ALA A 42 11.53 30.03 -11.55
CA ALA A 42 12.94 30.28 -11.31
C ALA A 42 13.71 30.46 -12.63
N GLU A 43 14.96 30.92 -12.55
CA GLU A 43 15.83 31.06 -13.71
C GLU A 43 16.74 29.84 -13.86
N LEU A 44 16.74 29.20 -15.04
CA LEU A 44 17.51 27.97 -15.28
C LEU A 44 19.01 28.16 -15.03
N SER A 45 19.55 29.34 -15.35
CA SER A 45 20.96 29.66 -15.17
C SER A 45 21.40 29.75 -13.72
N GLU A 46 20.46 30.00 -12.79
CA GLU A 46 20.75 30.10 -11.36
C GLU A 46 20.64 28.73 -10.69
N GLU A 47 19.72 27.88 -11.16
CA GLU A 47 19.43 26.57 -10.58
C GLU A 47 20.23 25.42 -11.20
N SER A 48 20.70 25.55 -12.44
CA SER A 48 21.47 24.49 -13.09
C SER A 48 22.91 24.46 -12.55
N PRO A 49 23.38 23.36 -11.95
CA PRO A 49 24.75 23.27 -11.48
C PRO A 49 25.70 23.11 -12.69
N GLU A 50 26.95 23.53 -12.54
CA GLU A 50 27.98 23.24 -13.56
C GLU A 50 28.15 21.72 -13.76
N ARG A 51 27.94 20.96 -12.69
CA ARG A 51 27.91 19.49 -12.70
C ARG A 51 27.17 18.99 -11.47
N ALA A 52 26.05 18.30 -11.67
CA ALA A 52 25.35 17.59 -10.61
C ALA A 52 26.19 16.38 -10.18
N THR A 53 26.76 16.48 -8.98
CA THR A 53 27.51 15.42 -8.32
C THR A 53 26.71 14.89 -7.14
N PHE A 54 26.77 13.57 -6.97
CA PHE A 54 26.16 12.92 -5.83
C PHE A 54 27.23 12.72 -4.75
N ALA A 55 27.00 13.28 -3.56
CA ALA A 55 27.94 13.19 -2.44
C ALA A 55 27.76 11.93 -1.57
N GLY A 56 26.76 11.08 -1.86
CA GLY A 56 26.42 9.88 -1.09
C GLY A 56 26.66 8.54 -1.82
N SER A 57 26.24 7.44 -1.20
CA SER A 57 26.16 6.12 -1.85
C SER A 57 24.88 5.98 -2.67
N VAL A 58 24.97 5.55 -3.94
CA VAL A 58 23.79 5.36 -4.83
C VAL A 58 22.85 4.24 -4.31
N ALA A 59 23.27 3.52 -3.26
CA ALA A 59 22.42 2.59 -2.54
C ALA A 59 21.26 3.34 -1.86
N GLY A 60 20.05 3.23 -2.43
CA GLY A 60 18.84 3.87 -1.94
C GLY A 60 18.10 4.74 -2.95
N VAL A 61 18.70 5.02 -4.11
CA VAL A 61 18.06 5.76 -5.21
C VAL A 61 16.99 4.89 -5.87
N ASP A 62 15.80 5.44 -6.12
CA ASP A 62 14.74 4.74 -6.84
C ASP A 62 15.26 4.20 -8.20
N ALA A 63 14.85 2.99 -8.56
CA ALA A 63 15.39 2.31 -9.74
C ALA A 63 15.13 3.07 -11.05
N ASN A 64 13.97 3.74 -11.17
CA ASN A 64 13.63 4.55 -12.33
C ASN A 64 14.37 5.90 -12.31
N ALA A 65 14.49 6.55 -11.15
CA ALA A 65 15.30 7.77 -11.01
C ALA A 65 16.77 7.51 -11.39
N ALA A 66 17.35 6.41 -10.89
CA ALA A 66 18.70 5.99 -11.24
C ALA A 66 18.87 5.68 -12.74
N ALA A 67 17.84 5.10 -13.37
CA ALA A 67 17.86 4.82 -14.80
C ALA A 67 17.81 6.10 -15.65
N ALA A 68 16.98 7.07 -15.26
CA ALA A 68 16.95 8.40 -15.87
C ALA A 68 18.31 9.12 -15.75
N ILE A 69 18.92 9.10 -14.57
CA ILE A 69 20.27 9.66 -14.35
C ILE A 69 21.30 8.99 -15.28
N ARG A 70 21.27 7.65 -15.39
CA ARG A 70 22.19 6.92 -16.30
C ARG A 70 21.98 7.30 -17.77
N ALA A 71 20.76 7.56 -18.20
CA ALA A 71 20.48 8.03 -19.57
C ALA A 71 21.11 9.41 -19.81
N ILE A 72 20.97 10.32 -18.86
CA ILE A 72 21.60 11.65 -18.89
C ILE A 72 23.13 11.54 -18.96
N GLU A 73 23.72 10.75 -18.08
CA GLU A 73 25.18 10.59 -18.02
C GLU A 73 25.76 9.94 -19.29
N ARG A 74 25.03 8.99 -19.89
CA ARG A 74 25.40 8.36 -21.17
C ARG A 74 25.51 9.41 -22.28
N TYR A 75 24.50 10.25 -22.42
CA TYR A 75 24.49 11.36 -23.39
C TYR A 75 25.68 12.30 -23.19
N GLN A 76 25.91 12.75 -21.95
CA GLN A 76 26.99 13.68 -21.64
C GLN A 76 28.39 13.07 -21.85
N LYS A 77 28.54 11.76 -21.59
CA LYS A 77 29.81 11.04 -21.81
C LYS A 77 30.12 10.94 -23.32
N GLU A 78 29.13 10.58 -24.13
CA GLU A 78 29.32 10.44 -25.58
C GLU A 78 29.54 11.79 -26.26
N ARG A 79 28.85 12.84 -25.79
CA ARG A 79 29.10 14.20 -26.27
C ARG A 79 30.55 14.63 -25.99
N ARG A 80 31.08 14.37 -24.78
CA ARG A 80 32.48 14.65 -24.45
C ARG A 80 33.47 13.89 -25.34
N HIS A 81 33.22 12.63 -25.66
CA HIS A 81 34.10 11.85 -26.53
C HIS A 81 34.20 12.40 -27.97
N ARG A 82 33.09 12.87 -28.54
CA ARG A 82 33.06 13.42 -29.90
C ARG A 82 33.85 14.71 -30.05
N PHE A 83 33.84 15.57 -29.03
CA PHE A 83 34.51 16.86 -29.06
C PHE A 83 35.96 16.83 -28.58
N MET A 84 36.40 15.73 -27.96
CA MET A 84 37.80 15.55 -27.51
C MET A 84 38.82 15.64 -28.67
N TYR A 85 38.36 15.52 -29.93
CA TYR A 85 39.20 15.60 -31.14
C TYR A 85 39.23 16.99 -31.83
N LEU A 86 38.47 18.00 -31.38
CA LEU A 86 38.28 19.26 -32.14
C LEU A 86 38.54 20.61 -31.41
N SER A 87 38.92 20.63 -30.12
CA SER A 87 39.46 21.75 -29.31
C SER A 87 38.74 21.95 -27.96
N SER A 88 39.51 22.47 -26.98
CA SER A 88 39.14 23.10 -25.70
C SER A 88 37.90 22.59 -24.95
N SER A 89 38.13 21.83 -23.89
CA SER A 89 37.11 21.23 -23.00
C SER A 89 36.21 22.22 -22.23
N ALA A 90 36.38 23.53 -22.41
CA ALA A 90 35.70 24.57 -21.64
C ALA A 90 34.32 24.99 -22.23
N GLU A 91 34.03 24.70 -23.50
CA GLU A 91 32.80 25.18 -24.15
C GLU A 91 31.51 24.43 -23.76
N HIS A 92 31.58 23.40 -22.91
CA HIS A 92 30.44 22.49 -22.68
C HIS A 92 29.59 22.83 -21.46
N VAL A 93 30.15 23.56 -20.50
CA VAL A 93 29.49 23.93 -19.23
C VAL A 93 28.43 25.03 -19.46
N GLY A 94 28.54 25.77 -20.57
CA GLY A 94 27.58 26.80 -20.97
C GLY A 94 26.46 26.34 -21.90
N ASP A 95 26.51 25.12 -22.43
CA ASP A 95 25.53 24.64 -23.41
C ASP A 95 24.17 24.40 -22.77
N THR A 96 23.12 24.98 -23.36
CA THR A 96 21.74 24.91 -22.87
C THR A 96 21.25 23.49 -22.64
N ARG A 97 21.52 22.55 -23.55
CA ARG A 97 21.08 21.16 -23.41
C ARG A 97 21.74 20.50 -22.21
N THR A 98 23.04 20.77 -21.99
CA THR A 98 23.76 20.28 -20.81
C THR A 98 23.16 20.85 -19.53
N ARG A 99 22.87 22.16 -19.48
CA ARG A 99 22.25 22.82 -18.31
C ARG A 99 20.91 22.21 -17.94
N VAL A 100 20.02 21.99 -18.91
CA VAL A 100 18.72 21.33 -18.68
C VAL A 100 18.90 19.94 -18.09
N LEU A 101 19.83 19.15 -18.63
CA LEU A 101 20.05 17.79 -18.14
C LEU A 101 20.75 17.74 -16.77
N GLU A 102 21.66 18.67 -16.48
CA GLU A 102 22.30 18.77 -15.16
C GLU A 102 21.32 19.22 -14.08
N GLU A 103 20.43 20.15 -14.39
CA GLU A 103 19.33 20.52 -13.48
C GLU A 103 18.40 19.33 -13.22
N LEU A 104 17.94 18.64 -14.26
CA LEU A 104 17.06 17.48 -14.12
C LEU A 104 17.74 16.34 -13.36
N LYS A 105 19.03 16.14 -13.59
CA LYS A 105 19.86 15.19 -12.85
C LYS A 105 19.97 15.58 -11.38
N GLN A 106 20.22 16.85 -11.06
CA GLN A 106 20.25 17.33 -9.67
C GLN A 106 18.92 17.08 -8.99
N TRP A 107 17.79 17.42 -9.63
CA TRP A 107 16.48 17.16 -9.07
C TRP A 107 16.24 15.66 -8.81
N LEU A 108 16.58 14.78 -9.76
CA LEU A 108 16.46 13.33 -9.57
C LEU A 108 17.31 12.81 -8.39
N LEU A 109 18.49 13.38 -8.18
CA LEU A 109 19.36 13.04 -7.06
C LEU A 109 18.77 13.52 -5.72
N THR A 110 18.24 14.74 -5.66
CA THR A 110 17.60 15.29 -4.44
C THR A 110 16.31 14.53 -4.10
N MET A 111 15.47 14.28 -5.10
CA MET A 111 14.21 13.53 -4.95
C MET A 111 14.46 12.10 -4.42
N SER A 112 15.60 11.51 -4.76
CA SER A 112 15.99 10.18 -4.26
C SER A 112 16.44 10.18 -2.81
N MET A 113 16.76 11.35 -2.24
CA MET A 113 17.02 11.51 -0.79
C MET A 113 15.72 11.78 -0.03
N ASP A 114 14.78 12.48 -0.64
CA ASP A 114 13.49 12.82 -0.05
C ASP A 114 12.43 11.75 -0.37
N THR A 115 12.23 10.83 0.58
CA THR A 115 11.20 9.76 0.50
C THR A 115 9.76 10.25 0.31
N SER A 116 9.50 11.56 0.40
CA SER A 116 8.17 12.17 0.36
C SER A 116 7.90 12.96 -0.93
N SER A 117 8.47 12.57 -2.05
CA SER A 117 8.22 13.26 -3.32
C SER A 117 6.77 13.05 -3.75
N SER A 118 5.99 14.13 -3.89
CA SER A 118 4.58 14.06 -4.30
C SER A 118 4.43 13.64 -5.76
N ALA A 119 3.34 12.96 -6.10
CA ALA A 119 3.05 12.59 -7.49
C ALA A 119 3.00 13.83 -8.39
N GLU A 120 2.48 14.94 -7.86
CA GLU A 120 2.44 16.25 -8.53
C GLU A 120 3.82 16.75 -8.95
N THR A 121 4.84 16.64 -8.08
CA THR A 121 6.21 17.10 -8.40
C THR A 121 6.80 16.30 -9.56
N VAL A 122 6.58 14.98 -9.56
CA VAL A 122 7.06 14.10 -10.65
C VAL A 122 6.31 14.39 -11.95
N ALA A 123 4.98 14.61 -11.88
CA ALA A 123 4.18 14.99 -13.04
C ALA A 123 4.63 16.32 -13.65
N ASN A 124 4.86 17.35 -12.82
CA ASN A 124 5.31 18.66 -13.28
C ASN A 124 6.67 18.56 -14.01
N ARG A 125 7.57 17.70 -13.53
CA ARG A 125 8.88 17.42 -14.15
C ARG A 125 8.76 16.63 -15.45
N LEU A 126 7.84 15.68 -15.50
CA LEU A 126 7.51 14.94 -16.73
C LEU A 126 6.97 15.90 -17.81
N ASP A 127 6.04 16.76 -17.45
CA ASP A 127 5.47 17.77 -18.35
C ASP A 127 6.54 18.73 -18.87
N TYR A 128 7.42 19.21 -17.98
CA TYR A 128 8.58 20.03 -18.36
C TYR A 128 9.44 19.34 -19.43
N CYS A 129 9.74 18.04 -19.26
CA CYS A 129 10.51 17.28 -20.24
C CYS A 129 9.76 17.10 -21.57
N TRP A 130 8.45 16.83 -21.54
CA TRP A 130 7.61 16.72 -22.72
C TRP A 130 7.58 18.01 -23.54
N GLN A 131 7.64 19.19 -22.91
CA GLN A 131 7.67 20.46 -23.64
C GLN A 131 8.89 20.59 -24.58
N PHE A 132 10.03 19.99 -24.23
CA PHE A 132 11.19 19.93 -25.14
C PHE A 132 10.95 18.96 -26.29
N LEU A 133 10.37 17.78 -26.02
CA LEU A 133 10.06 16.78 -27.05
C LEU A 133 9.07 17.33 -28.08
N LEU A 134 8.12 18.15 -27.66
CA LEU A 134 7.21 18.84 -28.58
C LEU A 134 7.98 19.85 -29.46
N ARG A 135 9.03 20.50 -28.96
CA ARG A 135 9.81 21.52 -29.70
C ARG A 135 10.98 20.92 -30.50
N ALA A 136 10.78 19.74 -31.09
CA ALA A 136 11.84 19.00 -31.76
C ALA A 136 12.72 19.82 -32.75
N PRO A 137 12.16 20.70 -33.62
CA PRO A 137 12.98 21.46 -34.58
C PRO A 137 14.01 22.40 -33.93
N ALA A 138 13.72 22.92 -32.73
CA ALA A 138 14.66 23.79 -32.02
C ALA A 138 15.87 23.01 -31.47
N PHE A 139 15.67 21.73 -31.13
CA PHE A 139 16.68 20.91 -30.46
C PHE A 139 17.24 19.78 -31.33
N GLU A 140 16.87 19.74 -32.61
CA GLU A 140 17.23 18.67 -33.55
C GLU A 140 18.75 18.51 -33.66
N ALA A 141 19.20 17.25 -33.63
CA ALA A 141 20.59 16.85 -33.83
C ALA A 141 20.61 15.59 -34.70
N GLN A 142 21.56 15.51 -35.64
CA GLN A 142 21.71 14.38 -36.57
C GLN A 142 22.28 13.10 -35.93
N ASN A 143 22.42 13.10 -34.61
CA ASN A 143 23.08 12.03 -33.86
C ASN A 143 22.07 11.01 -33.33
N GLU A 144 22.44 9.74 -33.34
CA GLU A 144 21.63 8.64 -32.82
C GLU A 144 21.29 8.86 -31.32
N ILE A 145 22.30 9.22 -30.52
CA ILE A 145 22.12 9.66 -29.13
C ILE A 145 22.07 11.20 -29.12
N SER A 146 20.85 11.71 -29.27
CA SER A 146 20.51 13.14 -29.26
C SER A 146 19.88 13.55 -27.92
N PHE A 147 19.85 14.85 -27.65
CA PHE A 147 19.20 15.41 -26.46
C PHE A 147 17.72 14.99 -26.34
N LEU A 148 16.98 15.02 -27.46
CA LEU A 148 15.57 14.62 -27.48
C LEU A 148 15.39 13.11 -27.25
N ALA A 149 16.29 12.28 -27.79
CA ALA A 149 16.27 10.85 -27.52
C ALA A 149 16.52 10.55 -26.03
N THR A 150 17.48 11.25 -25.42
CA THR A 150 17.78 11.17 -23.99
C THR A 150 16.60 11.63 -23.14
N LEU A 151 15.99 12.78 -23.44
CA LEU A 151 14.79 13.23 -22.74
C LEU A 151 13.62 12.26 -22.92
N GLY A 152 13.48 11.62 -24.07
CA GLY A 152 12.48 10.57 -24.27
C GLY A 152 12.70 9.36 -23.35
N GLU A 153 13.95 8.92 -23.18
CA GLU A 153 14.29 7.85 -22.22
C GLU A 153 14.01 8.30 -20.78
N VAL A 154 14.36 9.54 -20.43
CA VAL A 154 14.07 10.12 -19.11
C VAL A 154 12.56 10.20 -18.85
N CYS A 155 11.76 10.67 -19.81
CA CYS A 155 10.30 10.74 -19.68
C CYS A 155 9.69 9.36 -19.36
N ARG A 156 10.12 8.30 -20.06
CA ARG A 156 9.64 6.93 -19.78
C ARG A 156 9.94 6.49 -18.35
N HIS A 157 11.09 6.88 -17.82
CA HIS A 157 11.46 6.57 -16.43
C HIS A 157 10.69 7.44 -15.43
N LEU A 158 10.46 8.73 -15.73
CA LEU A 158 9.62 9.62 -14.93
C LEU A 158 8.15 9.18 -14.92
N GLU A 159 7.61 8.66 -16.02
CA GLU A 159 6.26 8.08 -16.07
C GLU A 159 6.12 6.88 -15.13
N ARG A 160 7.10 5.98 -15.14
CA ARG A 160 7.11 4.82 -14.23
C ARG A 160 7.24 5.25 -12.77
N LEU A 161 8.11 6.22 -12.51
CA LEU A 161 8.27 6.83 -11.20
C LEU A 161 6.97 7.50 -10.74
N PHE A 162 6.29 8.25 -11.61
CA PHE A 162 4.99 8.86 -11.32
C PHE A 162 3.93 7.81 -10.99
N GLN A 163 3.84 6.74 -11.78
CA GLN A 163 2.94 5.61 -11.48
C GLN A 163 3.25 4.96 -10.14
N GLN A 164 4.53 4.82 -9.79
CA GLN A 164 4.95 4.33 -8.48
C GLN A 164 4.52 5.31 -7.37
N THR A 165 4.74 6.61 -7.52
CA THR A 165 4.34 7.61 -6.53
C THR A 165 2.82 7.68 -6.35
N VAL A 166 2.04 7.61 -7.44
CA VAL A 166 0.57 7.51 -7.39
C VAL A 166 0.13 6.21 -6.75
N SER A 167 0.86 5.11 -6.97
CA SER A 167 0.59 3.84 -6.27
C SER A 167 0.92 3.93 -4.78
N LEU A 168 1.92 4.72 -4.38
CA LEU A 168 2.24 4.99 -2.98
C LEU A 168 1.19 5.89 -2.32
N GLU A 169 0.50 6.74 -3.10
CA GLU A 169 -0.70 7.45 -2.65
C GLU A 169 -1.92 6.52 -2.44
N ARG A 170 -1.84 5.22 -2.79
CA ARG A 170 -2.82 4.20 -2.35
C ARG A 170 -2.54 3.75 -0.91
N THR A 171 -2.33 4.72 -0.04
CA THR A 171 -1.99 4.49 1.36
C THR A 171 -3.07 3.65 2.05
N GLY A 172 -4.34 3.83 1.68
CA GLY A 172 -5.46 3.05 2.19
C GLY A 172 -5.39 1.56 1.83
N GLU A 173 -5.02 1.21 0.61
CA GLU A 173 -4.85 -0.20 0.18
C GLU A 173 -3.80 -0.90 1.05
N VAL A 174 -2.64 -0.25 1.18
CA VAL A 174 -1.50 -0.78 1.94
C VAL A 174 -1.84 -0.91 3.42
N LYS A 175 -2.45 0.13 4.02
CA LYS A 175 -2.82 0.13 5.44
C LYS A 175 -3.90 -0.90 5.76
N ILE A 176 -4.91 -1.05 4.92
CA ILE A 176 -5.93 -2.08 5.09
C ILE A 176 -5.30 -3.48 4.93
N GLY A 177 -4.40 -3.67 3.96
CA GLY A 177 -3.66 -4.92 3.79
C GLY A 177 -2.81 -5.29 5.03
N GLN A 178 -2.15 -4.29 5.63
CA GLN A 178 -1.41 -4.48 6.88
C GLN A 178 -2.34 -4.89 8.04
N LEU A 179 -3.52 -4.27 8.16
CA LEU A 179 -4.52 -4.66 9.16
C LEU A 179 -5.00 -6.11 8.98
N LEU A 180 -5.26 -6.53 7.74
CA LEU A 180 -5.64 -7.91 7.43
C LEU A 180 -4.55 -8.90 7.83
N GLY A 181 -3.28 -8.60 7.52
CA GLY A 181 -2.13 -9.42 7.92
C GLY A 181 -1.96 -9.52 9.44
N LEU A 182 -2.02 -8.39 10.16
CA LEU A 182 -1.94 -8.35 11.62
C LEU A 182 -3.14 -9.03 12.28
N GLY A 183 -4.33 -8.88 11.70
CA GLY A 183 -5.55 -9.52 12.17
C GLY A 183 -5.49 -11.04 12.02
N ARG A 184 -4.95 -11.53 10.89
CA ARG A 184 -4.63 -12.95 10.71
C ARG A 184 -3.68 -13.40 11.81
N GLU A 185 -2.53 -12.75 11.99
CA GLU A 185 -1.54 -13.13 13.00
C GLU A 185 -2.13 -13.16 14.43
N LEU A 186 -3.02 -12.22 14.76
CA LEU A 186 -3.74 -12.22 16.03
C LEU A 186 -4.62 -13.46 16.19
N VAL A 187 -5.36 -13.84 15.15
CA VAL A 187 -6.20 -15.05 15.14
C VAL A 187 -5.35 -16.29 15.31
N GLU A 188 -4.26 -16.43 14.54
CA GLU A 188 -3.33 -17.56 14.65
C GLU A 188 -2.73 -17.66 16.06
N SER A 189 -2.35 -16.52 16.63
CA SER A 189 -1.79 -16.45 17.99
C SER A 189 -2.83 -16.69 19.10
N THR A 190 -4.11 -16.53 18.80
CA THR A 190 -5.22 -16.80 19.73
C THR A 190 -5.62 -18.28 19.72
N MET A 191 -5.40 -19.01 18.62
CA MET A 191 -5.74 -20.44 18.52
C MET A 191 -5.09 -21.32 19.60
N PRO A 192 -3.81 -21.14 19.98
CA PRO A 192 -3.23 -21.83 21.12
C PRO A 192 -4.03 -21.63 22.41
N VAL A 193 -4.49 -20.41 22.69
CA VAL A 193 -5.28 -20.12 23.91
C VAL A 193 -6.57 -20.94 23.93
N LEU A 194 -7.29 -21.01 22.81
CA LEU A 194 -8.48 -21.86 22.66
C LEU A 194 -8.14 -23.35 22.83
N ARG A 195 -7.04 -23.80 22.24
CA ARG A 195 -6.59 -25.19 22.38
C ARG A 195 -6.23 -25.54 23.82
N PHE A 196 -5.64 -24.61 24.58
CA PHE A 196 -5.27 -24.83 25.98
C PHE A 196 -6.44 -24.91 26.94
N SER A 197 -7.65 -24.51 26.53
CA SER A 197 -8.88 -24.76 27.30
C SER A 197 -9.48 -26.14 27.05
N LEU A 198 -9.03 -26.87 26.02
CA LEU A 198 -9.54 -28.19 25.66
C LEU A 198 -8.82 -29.29 26.43
N SER A 199 -9.54 -30.34 26.79
CA SER A 199 -8.98 -31.59 27.26
C SER A 199 -8.03 -32.13 26.20
N ALA A 200 -6.84 -32.58 26.64
CA ALA A 200 -5.83 -33.09 25.71
C ALA A 200 -6.44 -34.22 24.87
N PRO A 201 -6.43 -34.13 23.53
CA PRO A 201 -6.84 -35.27 22.72
C PRO A 201 -5.93 -36.44 23.07
N SER A 202 -6.49 -37.64 23.10
CA SER A 202 -5.81 -38.93 23.32
C SER A 202 -4.80 -39.22 22.21
N ARG A 203 -3.76 -38.38 22.07
CA ARG A 203 -2.88 -38.37 20.89
C ARG A 203 -1.57 -39.11 21.21
N PRO A 204 -1.12 -40.00 20.30
CA PRO A 204 0.13 -40.76 20.49
C PRO A 204 1.35 -39.85 20.66
N GLU A 205 2.32 -40.31 21.46
CA GLU A 205 3.48 -39.56 22.00
C GLU A 205 4.44 -38.97 20.94
N SER A 206 4.22 -39.15 19.62
CA SER A 206 5.25 -38.97 18.59
C SER A 206 5.17 -37.72 17.71
N VAL A 207 4.23 -36.79 17.91
CA VAL A 207 4.20 -35.55 17.11
C VAL A 207 5.28 -34.60 17.65
N ASP A 208 6.14 -34.07 16.79
CA ASP A 208 7.22 -33.15 17.17
C ASP A 208 6.63 -31.80 17.62
N HIS A 209 6.56 -31.56 18.94
CA HIS A 209 5.86 -30.42 19.57
C HIS A 209 6.43 -29.04 19.24
N LYS A 210 7.52 -28.96 18.47
CA LYS A 210 8.08 -27.69 18.03
C LYS A 210 7.28 -27.03 16.91
N GLN A 211 6.42 -27.77 16.22
CA GLN A 211 5.59 -27.20 15.16
C GLN A 211 4.36 -26.55 15.79
N ARG A 212 4.38 -25.21 15.88
CA ARG A 212 3.15 -24.42 15.94
C ARG A 212 2.29 -24.89 14.77
N LEU A 213 1.14 -25.51 15.05
CA LEU A 213 0.22 -25.89 13.98
C LEU A 213 -0.10 -24.63 13.19
N ALA A 214 0.17 -24.67 11.89
CA ALA A 214 -0.16 -23.55 11.04
C ALA A 214 -1.67 -23.38 11.02
N PHE A 215 -2.16 -22.14 10.87
CA PHE A 215 -3.59 -21.90 10.82
C PHE A 215 -4.29 -22.66 9.67
N SER A 216 -3.59 -22.87 8.56
CA SER A 216 -4.05 -23.75 7.47
C SER A 216 -4.29 -25.19 7.92
N GLU A 217 -3.45 -25.74 8.80
CA GLU A 217 -3.62 -27.10 9.32
C GLU A 217 -4.86 -27.20 10.23
N LEU A 218 -5.18 -26.12 10.97
CA LEU A 218 -6.41 -26.04 11.77
C LEU A 218 -7.66 -26.03 10.88
N LEU A 219 -7.61 -25.31 9.77
CA LEU A 219 -8.71 -25.27 8.79
C LEU A 219 -8.90 -26.64 8.12
N GLU A 220 -7.83 -27.30 7.68
CA GLU A 220 -7.89 -28.66 7.13
C GLU A 220 -8.41 -29.67 8.15
N ALA A 221 -7.94 -29.57 9.39
CA ALA A 221 -8.42 -30.38 10.51
C ALA A 221 -9.92 -30.18 10.80
N ALA A 222 -10.47 -29.00 10.53
CA ALA A 222 -11.89 -28.72 10.66
C ALA A 222 -12.71 -29.27 9.47
N LYS A 223 -12.13 -29.47 8.30
CA LYS A 223 -12.82 -30.07 7.14
C LYS A 223 -12.96 -31.59 7.23
N ALA A 224 -12.06 -32.25 7.96
CA ALA A 224 -12.13 -33.69 8.13
C ALA A 224 -13.43 -34.08 8.86
N ASP A 225 -14.31 -34.84 8.19
CA ASP A 225 -15.53 -35.41 8.77
C ASP A 225 -15.24 -36.57 9.74
N SER A 226 -13.98 -37.05 9.79
CA SER A 226 -13.49 -38.11 10.68
C SER A 226 -12.58 -37.57 11.78
N GLU A 227 -12.24 -38.42 12.77
CA GLU A 227 -11.37 -38.11 13.92
C GLU A 227 -10.18 -37.20 13.55
N SER A 228 -10.36 -35.90 13.81
CA SER A 228 -9.31 -34.93 13.64
C SER A 228 -8.33 -35.09 14.79
N SER A 229 -7.07 -35.24 14.42
CA SER A 229 -6.01 -35.34 15.41
C SER A 229 -5.81 -34.04 16.21
N VAL A 230 -6.41 -32.92 15.77
CA VAL A 230 -6.23 -31.61 16.39
C VAL A 230 -7.30 -31.27 17.42
N PHE A 231 -8.57 -31.57 17.14
CA PHE A 231 -9.69 -31.37 18.06
C PHE A 231 -10.55 -32.63 18.08
N ASP A 232 -10.98 -33.05 19.27
CA ASP A 232 -11.88 -34.18 19.42
C ASP A 232 -13.32 -33.77 19.07
N LEU A 233 -13.74 -34.10 17.84
CA LEU A 233 -15.07 -33.81 17.31
C LEU A 233 -16.21 -34.56 18.05
N SER A 234 -15.88 -35.54 18.89
CA SER A 234 -16.88 -36.18 19.76
C SER A 234 -17.34 -35.27 20.90
N THR A 235 -16.50 -34.29 21.27
CA THR A 235 -16.78 -33.34 22.36
C THR A 235 -17.51 -32.10 21.89
N GLU A 236 -18.29 -31.47 22.78
CA GLU A 236 -19.02 -30.24 22.44
C GLU A 236 -18.07 -29.10 22.03
N SER A 237 -16.97 -28.89 22.75
CA SER A 237 -15.98 -27.85 22.43
C SER A 237 -15.26 -28.09 21.11
N GLY A 238 -14.94 -29.35 20.80
CA GLY A 238 -14.33 -29.72 19.52
C GLY A 238 -15.27 -29.45 18.35
N ARG A 239 -16.57 -29.79 18.49
CA ARG A 239 -17.60 -29.44 17.50
C ARG A 239 -17.73 -27.93 17.32
N LEU A 240 -17.71 -27.16 18.42
CA LEU A 240 -17.81 -25.69 18.37
C LEU A 240 -16.66 -25.05 17.62
N ILE A 241 -15.43 -25.44 17.92
CA ILE A 241 -14.23 -24.91 17.25
C ILE A 241 -14.21 -25.33 15.78
N ALA A 242 -14.58 -26.57 15.47
CA ALA A 242 -14.69 -27.01 14.08
C ALA A 242 -15.76 -26.21 13.32
N ALA A 243 -16.93 -25.95 13.93
CA ALA A 243 -17.96 -25.10 13.34
C ALA A 243 -17.46 -23.67 13.11
N LEU A 244 -16.75 -23.08 14.09
CA LEU A 244 -16.13 -21.76 13.98
C LEU A 244 -15.16 -21.68 12.79
N LEU A 245 -14.24 -22.64 12.68
CA LEU A 245 -13.23 -22.67 11.62
C LEU A 245 -13.83 -22.90 10.22
N ARG A 246 -15.03 -23.50 10.13
CA ARG A 246 -15.76 -23.70 8.87
C ARG A 246 -16.48 -22.44 8.39
N GLU A 247 -16.68 -21.45 9.25
CA GLU A 247 -17.33 -20.19 8.88
C GLU A 247 -16.59 -19.52 7.72
N ALA A 248 -17.36 -18.91 6.82
CA ALA A 248 -16.84 -18.41 5.54
C ALA A 248 -15.70 -17.39 5.72
N HIS A 249 -15.75 -16.60 6.78
CA HIS A 249 -14.73 -15.59 7.07
C HIS A 249 -13.43 -16.20 7.62
N PHE A 250 -13.45 -17.33 8.34
CA PHE A 250 -12.21 -18.03 8.73
C PHE A 250 -11.54 -18.71 7.54
N ARG A 251 -12.32 -19.34 6.65
CA ARG A 251 -11.78 -19.96 5.43
C ARG A 251 -11.12 -18.93 4.51
N ARG A 252 -11.77 -17.78 4.29
CA ARG A 252 -11.16 -16.66 3.56
C ARG A 252 -9.92 -16.12 4.26
N LEU A 253 -9.96 -15.99 5.59
CA LEU A 253 -8.77 -15.61 6.37
C LEU A 253 -7.67 -16.66 6.22
N GLY A 254 -7.98 -17.92 5.91
CA GLY A 254 -7.02 -18.96 5.55
C GLY A 254 -6.42 -18.82 4.14
N GLY A 255 -7.03 -18.01 3.28
CA GLY A 255 -6.70 -17.93 1.86
C GLY A 255 -7.46 -18.95 0.99
N GLU A 256 -8.48 -19.61 1.53
CA GLU A 256 -9.31 -20.53 0.76
C GLU A 256 -10.31 -19.77 -0.12
N GLU A 257 -10.47 -20.23 -1.36
CA GLU A 257 -11.57 -19.76 -2.21
C GLU A 257 -12.91 -20.27 -1.67
N LEU A 258 -13.95 -19.43 -1.80
CA LEU A 258 -15.27 -19.71 -1.25
C LEU A 258 -16.00 -20.78 -2.08
N GLU A 259 -15.69 -22.04 -1.83
CA GLU A 259 -16.52 -23.13 -2.31
C GLU A 259 -17.84 -23.15 -1.53
N ARG A 260 -18.94 -23.42 -2.25
CA ARG A 260 -20.28 -23.62 -1.66
C ARG A 260 -20.23 -24.88 -0.80
N SER A 261 -20.02 -24.68 0.51
CA SER A 261 -20.05 -25.77 1.49
C SER A 261 -21.47 -26.34 1.59
N ALA A 262 -21.56 -27.65 1.79
CA ALA A 262 -22.80 -28.30 2.18
C ALA A 262 -23.34 -27.71 3.50
N ALA A 263 -24.65 -27.80 3.71
CA ALA A 263 -25.33 -27.25 4.87
C ALA A 263 -24.90 -27.98 6.17
N THR A 264 -23.87 -27.45 6.82
CA THR A 264 -23.47 -27.82 8.19
C THR A 264 -24.24 -26.98 9.20
N THR A 265 -24.38 -27.48 10.43
CA THR A 265 -24.88 -26.71 11.56
C THR A 265 -24.11 -25.40 11.70
N SER A 266 -24.81 -24.26 11.69
CA SER A 266 -24.18 -22.93 11.81
C SER A 266 -23.49 -22.77 13.16
N PHE A 267 -22.33 -22.10 13.20
CA PHE A 267 -21.60 -21.82 14.45
C PHE A 267 -22.49 -21.13 15.49
N ALA A 268 -23.28 -20.13 15.08
CA ALA A 268 -24.15 -19.38 15.98
C ALA A 268 -25.19 -20.25 16.70
N ALA A 269 -25.82 -21.20 16.00
CA ALA A 269 -26.80 -22.11 16.60
C ALA A 269 -26.13 -23.02 17.65
N LEU A 270 -24.96 -23.56 17.33
CA LEU A 270 -24.20 -24.43 18.24
C LEU A 270 -23.68 -23.67 19.47
N LEU A 271 -23.25 -22.42 19.27
CA LEU A 271 -22.83 -21.54 20.35
C LEU A 271 -23.96 -21.25 21.34
N GLU A 272 -25.17 -20.96 20.84
CA GLU A 272 -26.35 -20.72 21.68
C GLU A 272 -26.81 -21.99 22.40
N GLU A 273 -26.83 -23.13 21.72
CA GLU A 273 -27.10 -24.44 22.33
C GLU A 273 -26.14 -24.71 23.50
N MET A 274 -24.84 -24.55 23.27
CA MET A 274 -23.83 -24.76 24.32
C MET A 274 -23.92 -23.73 25.43
N SER A 275 -24.26 -22.47 25.13
CA SER A 275 -24.48 -21.44 26.14
C SER A 275 -25.65 -21.78 27.07
N GLN A 276 -26.69 -22.43 26.56
CA GLN A 276 -27.82 -22.91 27.35
C GLN A 276 -27.41 -24.12 28.17
N ASN A 277 -26.82 -25.14 27.54
CA ASN A 277 -26.40 -26.37 28.20
C ASN A 277 -25.40 -26.10 29.33
N TRP A 278 -24.41 -25.24 29.10
CA TRP A 278 -23.33 -24.96 30.05
C TRP A 278 -23.71 -23.99 31.18
N SER A 279 -24.93 -23.45 31.16
CA SER A 279 -25.44 -22.67 32.28
C SER A 279 -25.69 -23.54 33.52
N GLU A 280 -25.91 -24.84 33.33
CA GLU A 280 -26.17 -25.76 34.43
C GLU A 280 -24.88 -26.20 35.16
N PRO A 281 -24.94 -26.44 36.49
CA PRO A 281 -23.81 -26.95 37.27
C PRO A 281 -23.36 -28.37 36.86
N SER A 282 -24.28 -29.17 36.32
CA SER A 282 -24.05 -30.55 35.88
C SER A 282 -23.44 -30.68 34.48
N ALA A 283 -23.43 -29.60 33.70
CA ALA A 283 -22.94 -29.63 32.34
C ALA A 283 -21.40 -29.68 32.33
N GLY A 284 -20.82 -30.71 31.71
CA GLY A 284 -19.36 -30.79 31.65
C GLY A 284 -18.77 -32.14 31.30
N ARG A 285 -19.51 -33.25 31.47
CA ARG A 285 -18.97 -34.60 31.22
C ARG A 285 -18.48 -34.78 29.77
N ASP A 286 -19.24 -34.26 28.81
CA ASP A 286 -18.92 -34.37 27.38
C ASP A 286 -18.45 -33.04 26.76
N SER A 287 -18.17 -32.04 27.61
CA SER A 287 -17.79 -30.70 27.16
C SER A 287 -16.50 -30.69 26.34
N GLY A 288 -15.59 -31.64 26.61
CA GLY A 288 -14.23 -31.64 26.05
C GLY A 288 -13.35 -30.51 26.57
N LEU A 289 -13.81 -29.74 27.56
CA LEU A 289 -12.99 -28.77 28.27
C LEU A 289 -12.10 -29.47 29.30
N LEU A 290 -10.97 -28.87 29.65
CA LEU A 290 -10.17 -29.34 30.78
C LEU A 290 -10.98 -29.30 32.08
N ALA A 291 -10.67 -30.18 33.02
CA ALA A 291 -11.39 -30.28 34.30
C ALA A 291 -11.54 -28.92 35.01
N ALA A 292 -10.50 -28.07 34.96
CA ALA A 292 -10.51 -26.72 35.52
C ALA A 292 -11.55 -25.77 34.91
N PHE A 293 -11.88 -26.00 33.64
CA PHE A 293 -12.91 -25.29 32.91
C PHE A 293 -14.25 -26.01 33.03
N ALA A 294 -14.28 -27.34 33.15
CA ALA A 294 -15.50 -28.14 33.13
C ALA A 294 -16.24 -28.22 34.49
N GLN A 295 -15.54 -28.45 35.61
CA GLN A 295 -16.19 -28.85 36.88
C GLN A 295 -16.29 -27.72 37.93
N GLU A 296 -15.39 -26.73 37.91
CA GLU A 296 -15.24 -25.81 39.05
C GLU A 296 -15.59 -24.35 38.74
N SER A 297 -15.85 -23.97 37.49
CA SER A 297 -16.04 -22.57 37.14
C SER A 297 -16.97 -22.34 35.95
N HIS A 298 -18.25 -22.03 36.25
CA HIS A 298 -19.17 -21.44 35.26
C HIS A 298 -18.57 -20.20 34.59
N VAL A 299 -17.74 -19.43 35.30
CA VAL A 299 -17.03 -18.27 34.77
C VAL A 299 -16.04 -18.66 33.67
N ALA A 300 -15.30 -19.77 33.84
CA ALA A 300 -14.33 -20.24 32.86
C ALA A 300 -15.01 -20.77 31.59
N ARG A 301 -16.12 -21.51 31.73
CA ARG A 301 -16.96 -21.95 30.60
C ARG A 301 -17.50 -20.76 29.80
N LYS A 302 -18.04 -19.77 30.50
CA LYS A 302 -18.52 -18.53 29.87
C LYS A 302 -17.39 -17.79 29.16
N ALA A 303 -16.21 -17.67 29.77
CA ALA A 303 -15.05 -17.02 29.16
C ALA A 303 -14.60 -17.73 27.87
N PHE A 304 -14.66 -19.06 27.83
CA PHE A 304 -14.38 -19.84 26.62
C PHE A 304 -15.41 -19.56 25.51
N LEU A 305 -16.71 -19.59 25.82
CA LEU A 305 -17.76 -19.29 24.85
C LEU A 305 -17.67 -17.84 24.34
N ASP A 306 -17.39 -16.89 25.22
CA ASP A 306 -17.17 -15.49 24.87
C ASP A 306 -15.93 -15.34 23.98
N LEU A 307 -14.86 -16.09 24.24
CA LEU A 307 -13.68 -16.10 23.37
C LEU A 307 -14.02 -16.57 21.95
N CYS A 308 -14.75 -17.68 21.80
CA CYS A 308 -15.22 -18.16 20.50
C CYS A 308 -16.10 -17.12 19.80
N ARG A 309 -17.08 -16.55 20.51
CA ARG A 309 -18.01 -15.53 20.01
C ARG A 309 -17.29 -14.27 19.51
N HIS A 310 -16.34 -13.76 20.30
CA HIS A 310 -15.64 -12.53 19.96
C HIS A 310 -14.60 -12.75 18.87
N LEU A 311 -14.04 -13.95 18.77
CA LEU A 311 -13.14 -14.33 17.67
C LEU A 311 -13.90 -14.42 16.34
N ASP A 312 -15.09 -15.04 16.33
CA ASP A 312 -16.01 -15.04 15.18
C ASP A 312 -16.33 -13.63 14.71
N ARG A 313 -16.84 -12.79 15.63
CA ARG A 313 -17.20 -11.41 15.35
C ARG A 313 -16.00 -10.60 14.81
N PHE A 314 -14.82 -10.77 15.41
CA PHE A 314 -13.61 -10.09 14.97
C PHE A 314 -13.24 -10.50 13.54
N CYS A 315 -13.19 -11.80 13.25
CA CYS A 315 -12.87 -12.30 11.90
C CYS A 315 -13.92 -11.85 10.88
N PHE A 316 -15.21 -11.88 11.21
CA PHE A 316 -16.28 -11.40 10.33
C PHE A 316 -16.05 -9.95 9.89
N PHE A 317 -15.82 -9.03 10.84
CA PHE A 317 -15.55 -7.62 10.51
C PHE A 317 -14.19 -7.41 9.84
N LEU A 318 -13.17 -8.17 10.24
CA LEU A 318 -11.85 -8.13 9.61
C LEU A 318 -11.97 -8.48 8.12
N MET A 319 -12.69 -9.53 7.77
CA MET A 319 -12.85 -9.97 6.38
C MET A 319 -13.70 -9.01 5.52
N ALA A 320 -14.56 -8.20 6.14
CA ALA A 320 -15.25 -7.13 5.43
C ALA A 320 -14.26 -6.07 4.88
N LEU A 321 -13.07 -5.93 5.48
CA LEU A 321 -12.05 -5.00 5.01
C LEU A 321 -11.45 -5.35 3.66
N GLU A 322 -11.44 -6.62 3.25
CA GLU A 322 -10.93 -7.01 1.93
C GLU A 322 -11.67 -6.30 0.79
N LEU A 323 -12.97 -6.02 0.97
CA LEU A 323 -13.75 -5.29 -0.02
C LEU A 323 -13.25 -3.84 -0.14
N TYR A 324 -12.97 -3.20 0.99
CA TYR A 324 -12.41 -1.85 1.01
C TYR A 324 -10.98 -1.80 0.47
N GLN A 325 -10.17 -2.83 0.73
CA GLN A 325 -8.85 -2.96 0.12
C GLN A 325 -8.94 -3.00 -1.40
N LYS A 326 -9.84 -3.83 -1.96
CA LYS A 326 -10.07 -3.93 -3.41
C LYS A 326 -10.56 -2.60 -4.00
N VAL A 327 -11.46 -1.90 -3.29
CA VAL A 327 -11.92 -0.57 -3.70
C VAL A 327 -10.77 0.44 -3.69
N ALA A 328 -9.91 0.43 -2.67
CA ALA A 328 -8.73 1.29 -2.59
C ALA A 328 -7.72 0.97 -3.70
N ALA A 329 -7.53 -0.31 -4.04
CA ALA A 329 -6.66 -0.73 -5.13
C ALA A 329 -7.15 -0.21 -6.49
N ALA A 330 -8.47 -0.18 -6.70
CA ALA A 330 -9.07 0.30 -7.95
C ALA A 330 -9.19 1.83 -8.04
N GLY A 331 -9.62 2.48 -6.96
CA GLY A 331 -10.00 3.89 -6.94
C GLY A 331 -9.19 4.78 -5.99
N GLY A 332 -8.13 4.25 -5.38
CA GLY A 332 -7.28 4.97 -4.44
C GLY A 332 -8.00 5.41 -3.16
N ASP A 333 -7.37 6.33 -2.44
CA ASP A 333 -7.90 6.89 -1.19
C ASP A 333 -9.19 7.71 -1.41
N ALA A 334 -9.39 8.26 -2.61
CA ALA A 334 -10.60 9.01 -2.97
C ALA A 334 -11.86 8.13 -2.89
N ALA A 335 -11.78 6.88 -3.37
CA ALA A 335 -12.87 5.92 -3.26
C ALA A 335 -13.17 5.54 -1.80
N LEU A 336 -12.13 5.44 -0.96
CA LEU A 336 -12.31 5.21 0.48
C LEU A 336 -12.97 6.40 1.18
N CYS A 337 -12.59 7.64 0.84
CA CYS A 337 -13.23 8.85 1.37
C CYS A 337 -14.72 8.90 1.00
N TRP A 338 -15.09 8.41 -0.19
CA TRP A 338 -16.49 8.30 -0.59
C TRP A 338 -17.28 7.31 0.29
N LEU A 339 -16.63 6.22 0.69
CA LEU A 339 -17.19 5.22 1.61
C LEU A 339 -16.92 5.52 3.10
N ARG A 340 -16.53 6.75 3.45
CA ARG A 340 -16.10 7.12 4.80
C ARG A 340 -17.06 6.68 5.89
N ARG A 341 -18.37 6.91 5.72
CA ARG A 341 -19.38 6.61 6.75
C ARG A 341 -19.42 5.12 7.07
N SER A 342 -19.47 4.28 6.05
CA SER A 342 -19.54 2.82 6.22
C SER A 342 -18.21 2.26 6.71
N LEU A 343 -17.07 2.76 6.20
CA LEU A 343 -15.76 2.31 6.67
C LEU A 343 -15.47 2.76 8.11
N SER A 344 -15.84 3.98 8.49
CA SER A 344 -15.71 4.45 9.87
C SER A 344 -16.55 3.60 10.83
N HIS A 345 -17.78 3.26 10.46
CA HIS A 345 -18.61 2.35 11.25
C HIS A 345 -17.97 0.96 11.36
N LEU A 346 -17.46 0.40 10.27
CA LEU A 346 -16.74 -0.87 10.28
C LEU A 346 -15.50 -0.83 11.20
N MET A 347 -14.72 0.26 11.17
CA MET A 347 -13.57 0.46 12.07
C MET A 347 -13.98 0.51 13.55
N GLN A 348 -15.12 1.12 13.86
CA GLN A 348 -15.66 1.15 15.23
C GLN A 348 -16.09 -0.25 15.69
N GLU A 349 -16.83 -0.98 14.86
CA GLU A 349 -17.25 -2.35 15.17
C GLU A 349 -16.07 -3.31 15.31
N LEU A 350 -15.08 -3.19 14.43
CA LEU A 350 -13.85 -3.98 14.50
C LEU A 350 -13.02 -3.64 15.76
N GLY A 351 -12.90 -2.35 16.11
CA GLY A 351 -12.25 -1.91 17.34
C GLY A 351 -12.93 -2.46 18.60
N LYS A 352 -14.27 -2.45 18.62
CA LYS A 352 -15.06 -3.04 19.70
C LYS A 352 -14.86 -4.56 19.79
N ALA A 353 -14.92 -5.26 18.66
CA ALA A 353 -14.70 -6.71 18.61
C ALA A 353 -13.29 -7.08 19.08
N LEU A 354 -12.26 -6.31 18.69
CA LEU A 354 -10.88 -6.50 19.12
C LEU A 354 -10.73 -6.36 20.65
N LEU A 355 -11.36 -5.35 21.25
CA LEU A 355 -11.33 -5.15 22.71
C LEU A 355 -11.99 -6.33 23.45
N GLN A 356 -13.18 -6.73 23.01
CA GLN A 356 -13.91 -7.86 23.60
C GLN A 356 -13.15 -9.17 23.46
N LEU A 357 -12.50 -9.39 22.30
CA LEU A 357 -11.64 -10.54 22.07
C LEU A 357 -10.46 -10.55 23.06
N ARG A 358 -9.83 -9.39 23.29
CA ARG A 358 -8.76 -9.27 24.28
C ARG A 358 -9.24 -9.58 25.69
N GLU A 359 -10.40 -9.06 26.10
CA GLU A 359 -10.98 -9.31 27.43
C GLU A 359 -11.27 -10.80 27.66
N ALA A 360 -11.94 -11.46 26.71
CA ALA A 360 -12.24 -12.90 26.80
C ALA A 360 -10.96 -13.75 26.80
N ARG A 361 -9.98 -13.40 25.98
CA ARG A 361 -8.67 -14.06 25.95
C ARG A 361 -7.94 -13.96 27.29
N LEU A 362 -7.93 -12.77 27.91
CA LEU A 362 -7.33 -12.57 29.22
C LEU A 362 -8.05 -13.37 30.31
N ALA A 363 -9.39 -13.46 30.25
CA ALA A 363 -10.17 -14.28 31.19
C ALA A 363 -9.83 -15.77 31.07
N VAL A 364 -9.75 -16.31 29.84
CA VAL A 364 -9.30 -17.69 29.61
C VAL A 364 -7.87 -17.91 30.09
N GLY A 365 -6.94 -17.00 29.75
CA GLY A 365 -5.54 -17.09 30.18
C GLY A 365 -5.38 -17.04 31.71
N GLN A 366 -6.18 -16.24 32.42
CA GLN A 366 -6.21 -16.21 33.87
C GLN A 366 -6.72 -17.53 34.47
N ALA A 367 -7.77 -18.12 33.88
CA ALA A 367 -8.28 -19.43 34.29
C ALA A 367 -7.21 -20.52 34.09
N SER A 368 -6.52 -20.53 32.95
CA SER A 368 -5.41 -21.46 32.69
C SER A 368 -4.25 -21.27 33.67
N LYS A 369 -3.86 -20.03 33.98
CA LYS A 369 -2.79 -19.75 34.96
C LYS A 369 -3.16 -20.20 36.37
N LYS A 370 -4.42 -20.00 36.79
CA LYS A 370 -4.92 -20.49 38.08
C LYS A 370 -4.82 -22.02 38.14
N HIS A 371 -5.26 -22.70 37.09
CA HIS A 371 -5.16 -24.15 37.01
C HIS A 371 -3.70 -24.65 37.03
N LEU A 372 -2.81 -23.97 36.29
CA LEU A 372 -1.38 -24.25 36.32
C LEU A 372 -0.80 -24.16 37.73
N GLN A 373 -1.19 -23.13 38.50
CA GLN A 373 -0.76 -22.98 39.90
C GLN A 373 -1.30 -24.08 40.81
N GLU A 374 -2.52 -24.56 40.56
CA GLU A 374 -3.12 -25.69 41.30
C GLU A 374 -2.38 -26.99 41.00
N LEU A 375 -2.10 -27.29 39.73
CA LEU A 375 -1.31 -28.45 39.32
C LEU A 375 0.12 -28.38 39.89
N ALA A 376 0.77 -27.20 39.85
CA ALA A 376 2.10 -27.02 40.40
C ALA A 376 2.17 -27.32 41.92
N LYS A 377 1.12 -27.02 42.69
CA LYS A 377 1.02 -27.40 44.11
C LYS A 377 0.88 -28.90 44.31
N GLN A 378 0.41 -29.62 43.29
CA GLN A 378 0.18 -31.07 43.30
C GLN A 378 1.21 -31.83 42.45
N LEU A 379 2.37 -31.24 42.16
CA LEU A 379 3.37 -31.79 41.24
C LEU A 379 3.68 -33.29 41.44
N PRO A 380 3.86 -33.81 42.68
CA PRO A 380 4.16 -35.22 42.90
C PRO A 380 3.06 -36.20 42.44
N LYS A 381 1.84 -35.69 42.23
CA LYS A 381 0.64 -36.46 41.83
C LYS A 381 0.18 -36.11 40.41
N THR A 382 0.86 -35.18 39.74
CA THR A 382 0.46 -34.70 38.42
C THR A 382 0.80 -35.76 37.37
N GLY A 383 -0.18 -36.16 36.57
CA GLY A 383 0.02 -37.13 35.50
C GLY A 383 0.88 -36.58 34.36
N LYS A 384 1.30 -37.47 33.45
CA LYS A 384 2.13 -37.09 32.28
C LYS A 384 1.40 -36.12 31.35
N LEU A 385 0.08 -36.27 31.20
CA LEU A 385 -0.72 -35.42 30.31
C LEU A 385 -0.81 -33.99 30.85
N GLU A 386 -1.02 -33.83 32.15
CA GLU A 386 -1.05 -32.54 32.82
C GLU A 386 0.33 -31.87 32.79
N LEU A 387 1.41 -32.62 33.07
CA LEU A 387 2.78 -32.09 32.94
C LEU A 387 3.08 -31.59 31.52
N ARG A 388 2.60 -32.30 30.50
CA ARG A 388 2.75 -31.89 29.10
C ARG A 388 1.93 -30.64 28.80
N TRP A 389 0.68 -30.57 29.25
CA TRP A 389 -0.14 -29.36 29.13
C TRP A 389 0.53 -28.15 29.80
N MET A 390 1.12 -28.32 30.98
CA MET A 390 1.86 -27.26 31.68
C MET A 390 3.07 -26.77 30.87
N GLN A 391 3.81 -27.69 30.23
CA GLN A 391 4.93 -27.33 29.35
C GLN A 391 4.45 -26.57 28.13
N ASP A 392 3.35 -27.00 27.53
CA ASP A 392 2.84 -26.43 26.30
C ASP A 392 2.32 -24.99 26.49
N LEU A 393 1.84 -24.62 27.69
CA LEU A 393 1.44 -23.24 28.01
C LEU A 393 2.53 -22.19 27.75
N ARG A 394 3.81 -22.57 27.76
CA ARG A 394 4.93 -21.66 27.42
C ARG A 394 4.86 -21.12 25.98
N HIS A 395 4.08 -21.77 25.12
CA HIS A 395 3.90 -21.38 23.73
C HIS A 395 2.84 -20.30 23.54
N VAL A 396 2.04 -19.99 24.58
CA VAL A 396 1.16 -18.82 24.61
C VAL A 396 2.00 -17.59 24.90
N ASP A 397 2.18 -16.77 23.87
CA ASP A 397 2.92 -15.51 23.96
C ASP A 397 1.94 -14.35 24.26
N ASP A 398 1.58 -14.20 25.54
CA ASP A 398 0.69 -13.13 26.01
C ASP A 398 1.22 -11.74 25.66
N GLN A 399 2.55 -11.56 25.65
CA GLN A 399 3.17 -10.29 25.35
C GLN A 399 2.98 -9.94 23.87
N ARG A 400 3.30 -10.87 22.96
CA ARG A 400 3.08 -10.68 21.52
C ARG A 400 1.61 -10.40 21.21
N LEU A 401 0.71 -11.13 21.86
CA LEU A 401 -0.74 -10.95 21.74
C LEU A 401 -1.23 -9.56 22.19
N ASP A 402 -0.59 -8.95 23.19
CA ASP A 402 -0.86 -7.57 23.62
C ASP A 402 -0.23 -6.52 22.68
N GLU A 403 0.95 -6.80 22.13
CA GLU A 403 1.59 -5.96 21.11
C GLU A 403 0.77 -5.92 19.81
N LEU A 404 0.26 -7.07 19.36
CA LEU A 404 -0.63 -7.17 18.19
C LEU A 404 -1.91 -6.36 18.40
N HIS A 405 -2.54 -6.47 19.57
CA HIS A 405 -3.73 -5.68 19.90
C HIS A 405 -3.46 -4.17 19.84
N LYS A 406 -2.36 -3.70 20.43
CA LYS A 406 -1.96 -2.28 20.40
C LYS A 406 -1.69 -1.82 18.96
N THR A 407 -1.00 -2.64 18.18
CA THR A 407 -0.66 -2.34 16.79
C THR A 407 -1.91 -2.25 15.91
N LEU A 408 -2.84 -3.20 16.05
CA LEU A 408 -4.13 -3.18 15.35
C LEU A 408 -4.95 -1.95 15.73
N SER A 409 -5.05 -1.63 17.03
CA SER A 409 -5.77 -0.45 17.51
C SER A 409 -5.23 0.84 16.91
N LYS A 410 -3.89 0.96 16.82
CA LYS A 410 -3.23 2.08 16.14
C LYS A 410 -3.56 2.09 14.65
N GLY A 411 -3.49 0.94 13.98
CA GLY A 411 -3.81 0.82 12.57
C GLY A 411 -5.27 1.21 12.24
N PHE A 412 -6.23 0.93 13.13
CA PHE A 412 -7.61 1.39 12.96
C PHE A 412 -7.71 2.91 12.98
N ALA A 413 -7.00 3.59 13.89
CA ALA A 413 -6.93 5.04 13.93
C ALA A 413 -6.23 5.63 12.69
N GLU A 414 -5.20 4.97 12.17
CA GLU A 414 -4.54 5.35 10.91
C GLU A 414 -5.49 5.23 9.72
N VAL A 415 -6.26 4.14 9.59
CA VAL A 415 -7.26 4.04 8.50
C VAL A 415 -8.36 5.09 8.65
N GLN A 416 -8.80 5.39 9.88
CA GLN A 416 -9.76 6.47 10.12
C GLN A 416 -9.24 7.85 9.74
N SER A 417 -7.94 8.14 9.93
CA SER A 417 -7.36 9.41 9.49
C SER A 417 -7.27 9.52 7.97
N LEU A 418 -7.00 8.41 7.28
CA LEU A 418 -7.00 8.33 5.81
C LEU A 418 -8.36 8.58 5.17
N ILE A 419 -9.45 8.30 5.89
CA ILE A 419 -10.81 8.63 5.44
C ILE A 419 -11.37 9.87 6.11
N SER A 420 -10.53 10.72 6.71
CA SER A 420 -11.01 11.93 7.38
C SER A 420 -11.59 12.95 6.40
N ALA A 421 -12.42 13.87 6.89
CA ALA A 421 -12.91 14.99 6.09
C ALA A 421 -11.77 15.91 5.61
N ALA A 422 -10.70 16.04 6.40
CA ALA A 422 -9.51 16.78 6.00
C ALA A 422 -8.84 16.14 4.79
N ARG A 423 -8.66 14.81 4.80
CA ARG A 423 -8.10 14.06 3.67
C ARG A 423 -8.99 14.15 2.43
N GLU A 424 -10.31 14.11 2.59
CA GLU A 424 -11.24 14.33 1.46
C GLU A 424 -11.04 15.71 0.82
N VAL A 425 -10.90 16.77 1.63
CA VAL A 425 -10.66 18.14 1.14
C VAL A 425 -9.32 18.24 0.42
N GLU A 426 -8.27 17.64 0.98
CA GLU A 426 -6.93 17.58 0.37
C GLU A 426 -6.99 16.91 -1.01
N LEU A 427 -7.57 15.72 -1.10
CA LEU A 427 -7.72 14.98 -2.36
C LEU A 427 -8.56 15.76 -3.39
N LYS A 428 -9.59 16.47 -2.96
CA LYS A 428 -10.37 17.35 -3.84
C LYS A 428 -9.57 18.56 -4.33
N SER A 429 -8.74 19.16 -3.49
CA SER A 429 -7.85 20.26 -3.89
C SER A 429 -6.88 19.78 -4.96
N MET A 430 -6.21 18.65 -4.71
CA MET A 430 -5.28 18.02 -5.65
C MET A 430 -5.98 17.69 -6.99
N ALA A 431 -7.16 17.10 -6.95
CA ALA A 431 -7.93 16.78 -8.17
C ALA A 431 -8.35 18.04 -8.94
N LYS A 432 -8.77 19.09 -8.23
CA LYS A 432 -9.15 20.38 -8.83
C LYS A 432 -7.94 21.05 -9.49
N GLU A 433 -6.81 21.12 -8.80
CA GLU A 433 -5.56 21.68 -9.30
C GLU A 433 -5.08 20.91 -10.55
N GLY A 434 -5.10 19.58 -10.51
CA GLY A 434 -4.80 18.72 -11.65
C GLY A 434 -5.71 18.98 -12.87
N LEU A 435 -7.03 19.01 -12.66
CA LEU A 435 -7.99 19.28 -13.75
C LEU A 435 -7.83 20.70 -14.32
N GLN A 436 -7.54 21.70 -13.47
CA GLN A 436 -7.28 23.07 -13.91
C GLN A 436 -5.97 23.17 -14.71
N SER A 437 -4.93 22.45 -14.29
CA SER A 437 -3.66 22.34 -15.02
C SER A 437 -3.89 21.73 -16.41
N ILE A 438 -4.59 20.60 -16.49
CA ILE A 438 -4.94 19.92 -17.77
C ILE A 438 -5.76 20.84 -18.67
N ALA A 439 -6.81 21.49 -18.14
CA ALA A 439 -7.64 22.41 -18.92
C ALA A 439 -6.82 23.61 -19.46
N SER A 440 -5.88 24.10 -18.65
CA SER A 440 -4.97 25.19 -19.05
C SER A 440 -3.97 24.74 -20.11
N ALA A 441 -3.48 23.51 -20.03
CA ALA A 441 -2.62 22.91 -21.05
C ALA A 441 -3.35 22.78 -22.39
N PHE A 442 -4.58 22.25 -22.38
CA PHE A 442 -5.41 22.13 -23.59
C PHE A 442 -5.75 23.48 -24.23
N LEU A 443 -5.92 24.53 -23.44
CA LEU A 443 -6.21 25.89 -23.95
C LEU A 443 -4.95 26.68 -24.29
N SER A 444 -3.77 26.14 -24.06
CA SER A 444 -2.54 26.83 -24.39
C SER A 444 -2.38 26.97 -25.92
N ALA A 445 -1.96 28.15 -26.38
CA ALA A 445 -1.78 28.42 -27.80
C ALA A 445 -0.79 27.46 -28.46
N ASP A 446 0.24 27.04 -27.71
CA ASP A 446 1.23 26.07 -28.18
C ASP A 446 0.62 24.68 -28.40
N PHE A 447 -0.24 24.19 -27.48
CA PHE A 447 -0.94 22.93 -27.68
C PHE A 447 -1.89 23.01 -28.88
N GLN A 448 -2.71 24.06 -28.96
CA GLN A 448 -3.66 24.28 -30.05
C GLN A 448 -3.00 24.37 -31.43
N ALA A 449 -1.84 25.04 -31.53
CA ALA A 449 -1.10 25.17 -32.79
C ALA A 449 -0.53 23.84 -33.30
N ARG A 450 -0.42 22.82 -32.43
CA ARG A 450 0.14 21.50 -32.75
C ARG A 450 -0.91 20.45 -33.08
N CYS A 451 -2.17 20.69 -32.71
CA CYS A 451 -3.25 19.77 -33.02
C CYS A 451 -3.63 19.86 -34.51
N SER A 452 -3.62 18.72 -35.20
CA SER A 452 -4.09 18.62 -36.60
C SER A 452 -5.61 18.71 -36.72
N LEU A 453 -6.32 18.42 -35.62
CA LEU A 453 -7.76 18.55 -35.48
C LEU A 453 -8.05 19.50 -34.32
N ALA A 454 -8.99 20.42 -34.50
CA ALA A 454 -9.46 21.26 -33.41
C ALA A 454 -10.00 20.37 -32.28
N LEU A 455 -9.63 20.68 -31.04
CA LEU A 455 -10.25 20.05 -29.88
C LEU A 455 -11.75 20.34 -29.87
N PRO A 456 -12.58 19.44 -29.34
CA PRO A 456 -14.00 19.74 -29.14
C PRO A 456 -14.14 21.03 -28.32
N ASP A 457 -14.91 22.01 -28.83
CA ASP A 457 -15.07 23.35 -28.24
C ASP A 457 -15.48 23.34 -26.75
N ARG A 458 -16.02 22.21 -26.28
CA ARG A 458 -16.53 22.02 -24.92
C ARG A 458 -15.56 21.33 -23.98
N LEU A 459 -14.51 20.66 -24.44
CA LEU A 459 -13.69 19.80 -23.58
C LEU A 459 -13.05 20.58 -22.42
N ALA A 460 -12.45 21.73 -22.70
CA ALA A 460 -11.83 22.55 -21.66
C ALA A 460 -12.86 23.21 -20.72
N ALA A 461 -14.05 23.54 -21.25
CA ALA A 461 -15.16 24.03 -20.45
C ALA A 461 -15.71 22.93 -19.53
N GLU A 462 -15.85 21.70 -20.04
CA GLU A 462 -16.25 20.50 -19.30
C GLU A 462 -15.23 20.16 -18.21
N MET A 463 -13.93 20.21 -18.49
CA MET A 463 -12.89 19.99 -17.47
C MET A 463 -12.90 21.05 -16.36
N ARG A 464 -13.11 22.32 -16.70
CA ARG A 464 -13.28 23.40 -15.71
C ARG A 464 -14.57 23.23 -14.91
N GLN A 465 -15.65 22.82 -15.56
CA GLN A 465 -16.92 22.52 -14.91
C GLN A 465 -16.77 21.33 -13.96
N LEU A 466 -16.06 20.28 -14.37
CA LEU A 466 -15.72 19.12 -13.53
C LEU A 466 -14.89 19.55 -12.32
N ALA A 467 -13.83 20.35 -12.52
CA ALA A 467 -13.02 20.89 -11.43
C ALA A 467 -13.83 21.75 -10.44
N SER A 468 -14.80 22.51 -10.96
CA SER A 468 -15.71 23.33 -10.14
C SER A 468 -16.73 22.47 -9.40
N SER A 469 -17.20 21.39 -10.02
CA SER A 469 -18.14 20.44 -9.43
C SER A 469 -17.50 19.54 -8.37
N ALA A 470 -16.20 19.22 -8.52
CA ALA A 470 -15.43 18.46 -7.55
C ALA A 470 -15.30 19.18 -6.19
N ALA A 471 -15.49 20.51 -6.17
CA ALA A 471 -15.52 21.32 -4.97
C ALA A 471 -16.84 21.23 -4.18
N VAL A 472 -17.91 20.68 -4.77
CA VAL A 472 -19.21 20.52 -4.09
C VAL A 472 -19.14 19.30 -3.16
N PRO A 473 -19.62 19.41 -1.90
CA PRO A 473 -19.68 18.27 -1.00
C PRO A 473 -20.54 17.15 -1.61
N MET A 474 -19.95 15.98 -1.86
CA MET A 474 -20.66 14.83 -2.46
C MET A 474 -21.85 14.36 -1.60
N SER A 475 -21.88 14.70 -0.31
CA SER A 475 -23.01 14.40 0.58
C SER A 475 -24.33 15.06 0.15
N ALA A 476 -24.31 16.10 -0.71
CA ALA A 476 -25.51 16.77 -1.19
C ALA A 476 -26.21 16.02 -2.34
N VAL A 477 -25.51 15.11 -3.04
CA VAL A 477 -26.00 14.51 -4.29
C VAL A 477 -26.84 13.23 -4.04
N VAL A 478 -26.67 12.55 -2.89
CA VAL A 478 -27.41 11.33 -2.54
C VAL A 478 -28.56 11.64 -1.58
N SER A 479 -29.34 12.66 -1.91
CA SER A 479 -30.68 12.83 -1.33
C SER A 479 -31.60 11.90 -2.11
N VAL A 480 -31.67 10.62 -1.72
CA VAL A 480 -32.64 9.69 -2.30
C VAL A 480 -34.03 10.26 -2.00
N PRO A 481 -34.86 10.57 -3.01
CA PRO A 481 -36.20 11.04 -2.75
C PRO A 481 -36.93 9.91 -2.01
N THR A 482 -37.28 10.16 -0.75
CA THR A 482 -38.19 9.29 0.00
C THR A 482 -39.55 9.41 -0.67
N SER A 483 -39.85 8.49 -1.60
CA SER A 483 -41.20 8.29 -2.10
C SER A 483 -42.05 7.77 -0.93
N SER A 484 -42.94 8.64 -0.44
CA SER A 484 -44.05 8.33 0.46
C SER A 484 -45.05 7.37 -0.19
#